data_AF-A0A812HUB3-F1
#
_entry.id   AF-A0A812HUB3-F1
#
_cell.length_a   1.000
_cell.length_b   1.000
_cell.length_c   1.000
_cell.angle_alpha   90.00
_cell.angle_beta   90.00
_cell.angle_gamma   90.00
#
_symmetry.space_group_name_H-M   'P 1'
#
loop_
_entity.id
_entity.type
_entity.pdbx_description
1 polymer ?
#
loop_
_entity_poly.entity_id
_entity_poly.type
_entity_poly.pdbx_seq_one_letter_code
_entity_poly.pdbx_strand_id
1 'polypeptide(L)'
;QHLNGEEAAAMGAALVAANFSSSFRVKKIFFSDLTAHSYAVQVTALDGSWEKNLTTLYPVGAPLGGKKKLSFNLEEDFMVKLFEDDILVSEYTVSGLK
;
A
#
# COMPACT_ATOMS: atom_id res chain seq x y z
N GLN A 1 -16.99 2.52 -30.47
CA GLN A 1 -15.94 2.45 -29.42
C GLN A 1 -14.82 1.61 -30.00
N HIS A 2 -13.66 2.21 -30.30
CA HIS A 2 -12.59 1.58 -31.09
C HIS A 2 -11.34 1.43 -30.23
N LEU A 3 -11.27 0.36 -29.44
CA LEU A 3 -10.07 0.00 -28.68
C LEU A 3 -9.51 -1.31 -29.25
N ASN A 4 -8.20 -1.37 -29.48
CA ASN A 4 -7.55 -2.62 -29.85
C ASN A 4 -7.45 -3.52 -28.61
N GLY A 5 -8.12 -4.66 -28.62
CA GLY A 5 -8.17 -5.58 -27.48
C GLY A 5 -6.82 -6.22 -27.11
N GLU A 6 -5.89 -6.30 -28.05
CA GLU A 6 -4.58 -6.94 -27.84
C GLU A 6 -3.50 -5.93 -27.39
N GLU A 7 -3.53 -4.72 -27.95
CA GLU A 7 -2.44 -3.75 -27.79
C GLU A 7 -2.72 -2.66 -26.75
N ALA A 8 -4.00 -2.41 -26.42
CA ALA A 8 -4.36 -1.28 -25.58
C ALA A 8 -3.72 -1.32 -24.19
N ALA A 9 -3.63 -2.50 -23.57
CA ALA A 9 -2.99 -2.65 -22.26
C ALA A 9 -1.49 -2.37 -22.31
N ALA A 10 -0.80 -2.88 -23.34
CA ALA A 10 0.63 -2.67 -23.53
C ALA A 10 0.95 -1.19 -23.81
N MET A 11 0.17 -0.55 -24.68
CA MET A 11 0.31 0.88 -24.99
C MET A 11 0.00 1.76 -23.77
N GLY A 12 -1.03 1.40 -22.99
CA GLY A 12 -1.37 2.07 -21.74
C GLY A 12 -0.23 1.99 -20.73
N ALA A 13 0.35 0.80 -20.51
CA ALA A 13 1.49 0.61 -19.60
C ALA A 13 2.72 1.43 -20.05
N ALA A 14 3.02 1.46 -21.34
CA ALA A 14 4.10 2.29 -21.89
C ALA A 14 3.89 3.79 -21.61
N LEU A 15 2.65 4.27 -21.73
CA LEU A 15 2.29 5.65 -21.40
C LEU A 15 2.43 5.94 -19.89
N VAL A 16 2.04 5.00 -19.02
CA VAL A 16 2.25 5.11 -17.57
C VAL A 16 3.75 5.22 -17.26
N ALA A 17 4.59 4.37 -17.84
CA ALA A 17 6.04 4.44 -17.66
C ALA A 17 6.62 5.78 -18.15
N ALA A 18 6.18 6.27 -19.31
CA ALA A 18 6.59 7.57 -19.83
C ALA A 18 6.19 8.74 -18.91
N ASN A 19 5.07 8.64 -18.19
CA ASN A 19 4.69 9.65 -17.18
C ASN A 19 5.70 9.76 -16.03
N PHE A 20 6.43 8.70 -15.69
CA PHE A 20 7.45 8.71 -14.63
C PHE A 20 8.88 8.89 -15.16
N SER A 21 9.08 8.91 -16.48
CA SER A 21 10.41 9.11 -17.08
C SER A 21 10.90 10.55 -16.90
N SER A 22 12.18 10.68 -16.53
CA SER A 22 12.91 11.95 -16.51
C SER A 22 13.47 12.34 -17.89
N SER A 23 13.69 11.36 -18.77
CA SER A 23 14.30 11.56 -20.09
C SER A 23 13.28 11.71 -21.22
N PHE A 24 12.08 11.16 -21.08
CA PHE A 24 11.04 11.18 -22.12
C PHE A 24 9.84 12.04 -21.69
N ARG A 25 9.57 13.13 -22.42
CA ARG A 25 8.51 14.08 -22.08
C ARG A 25 7.23 13.77 -22.84
N VAL A 26 6.19 13.40 -22.10
CA VAL A 26 4.82 13.19 -22.60
C VAL A 26 3.83 14.13 -21.89
N LYS A 27 2.62 14.27 -22.44
CA LYS A 27 1.50 14.90 -21.72
C LYS A 27 1.19 14.04 -20.50
N LYS A 28 1.30 14.61 -19.30
CA LYS A 28 1.02 13.89 -18.05
C LYS A 28 -0.47 13.54 -17.97
N ILE A 29 -0.75 12.28 -17.69
CA ILE A 29 -2.11 11.76 -17.48
C ILE A 29 -2.12 11.09 -16.11
N PHE A 30 -2.98 11.58 -15.23
CA PHE A 30 -3.13 11.03 -13.89
C PHE A 30 -4.47 10.31 -13.78
N PHE A 31 -4.46 9.18 -13.10
CA PHE A 31 -5.64 8.38 -12.77
C PHE A 31 -5.44 7.79 -11.37
N SER A 32 -6.54 7.37 -10.76
CA SER A 32 -6.54 6.64 -9.49
C SER A 32 -7.36 5.38 -9.72
N ASP A 33 -6.82 4.26 -9.28
CA ASP A 33 -7.52 2.98 -9.26
C ASP A 33 -8.17 2.75 -7.89
N LEU A 34 -8.85 1.62 -7.71
CA LEU A 34 -9.46 1.20 -6.45
C LEU A 34 -8.75 -0.05 -5.91
N THR A 35 -8.70 -0.21 -4.58
CA THR A 35 -8.21 -1.47 -3.98
C THR A 35 -9.25 -2.57 -4.17
N ALA A 36 -8.80 -3.77 -4.56
CA ALA A 36 -9.66 -4.95 -4.61
C ALA A 36 -9.84 -5.62 -3.23
N HIS A 37 -8.87 -5.41 -2.33
CA HIS A 37 -8.75 -6.06 -1.03
C HIS A 37 -8.74 -5.05 0.10
N SER A 38 -9.15 -5.47 1.28
CA SER A 38 -9.00 -4.71 2.51
C SER A 38 -7.60 -4.87 3.08
N TYR A 39 -7.00 -3.77 3.55
CA TYR A 39 -5.71 -3.79 4.22
C TYR A 39 -5.83 -3.31 5.65
N ALA A 40 -5.28 -4.09 6.58
CA ALA A 40 -5.28 -3.79 8.00
C ALA A 40 -3.89 -3.92 8.60
N VAL A 41 -3.65 -3.23 9.71
CA VAL A 41 -2.39 -3.29 10.45
C VAL A 41 -2.65 -3.68 11.89
N GLN A 42 -1.78 -4.54 12.43
CA GLN A 42 -1.69 -4.86 13.85
C GLN A 42 -0.30 -4.50 14.35
N VAL A 43 -0.21 -4.00 15.59
CA VAL A 43 1.06 -3.70 16.25
C VAL A 43 1.23 -4.65 17.42
N THR A 44 2.38 -5.29 17.53
CA THR A 44 2.68 -6.29 18.56
C THR A 44 4.04 -6.04 19.17
N ALA A 45 4.25 -6.52 20.40
CA ALA A 45 5.59 -6.61 20.98
C ALA A 45 6.47 -7.54 20.15
N LEU A 46 7.80 -7.37 20.20
CA LEU A 46 8.74 -8.29 19.53
C LEU A 46 8.77 -9.68 20.17
N ASP A 47 8.54 -9.77 21.47
CA ASP A 47 8.49 -11.02 22.23
C ASP A 47 7.09 -11.66 22.26
N GLY A 48 6.09 -11.00 21.67
CA GLY A 48 4.70 -11.43 21.68
C GLY A 48 3.99 -11.23 23.03
N SER A 49 4.56 -10.49 23.97
CA SER A 49 3.95 -10.23 25.28
C SER A 49 2.63 -9.45 25.21
N TRP A 50 2.46 -8.61 24.18
CA TRP A 50 1.22 -7.88 23.92
C TRP A 50 0.95 -7.69 22.44
N GLU A 51 -0.33 -7.50 22.13
CA GLU A 51 -0.82 -7.17 20.80
C GLU A 51 -1.90 -6.08 20.90
N LYS A 52 -1.84 -5.09 20.01
CA LYS A 52 -2.90 -4.08 19.84
C LYS A 52 -3.97 -4.58 18.89
N ASN A 53 -5.13 -3.93 18.93
CA ASN A 53 -6.25 -4.23 18.03
C ASN A 53 -5.86 -4.07 16.56
N LEU A 54 -6.34 -5.00 15.73
CA LEU A 54 -6.26 -4.91 14.28
C LEU A 54 -7.02 -3.65 13.81
N THR A 55 -6.35 -2.81 13.03
CA THR A 55 -6.89 -1.55 12.53
C THR A 55 -6.93 -1.57 11.02
N THR A 56 -8.13 -1.56 10.42
CA THR A 56 -8.29 -1.44 8.97
C THR A 56 -7.84 -0.06 8.49
N LEU A 57 -6.87 -0.03 7.56
CA LEU A 57 -6.33 1.20 6.98
C LEU A 57 -7.05 1.57 5.68
N TYR A 58 -7.29 0.58 4.83
CA TYR A 58 -7.93 0.75 3.53
C TYR A 58 -8.99 -0.34 3.35
N PRO A 59 -10.30 -0.01 3.34
CA PRO A 59 -11.33 -0.97 3.01
C PRO A 59 -11.33 -1.30 1.50
N VAL A 60 -11.99 -2.39 1.13
CA VAL A 60 -12.25 -2.74 -0.28
C VAL A 60 -12.90 -1.56 -1.00
N GLY A 61 -12.41 -1.24 -2.20
CA GLY A 61 -12.92 -0.15 -3.02
C GLY A 61 -12.43 1.23 -2.61
N ALA A 62 -11.51 1.34 -1.64
CA ALA A 62 -10.85 2.62 -1.36
C ALA A 62 -9.95 3.05 -2.53
N PRO A 63 -9.71 4.35 -2.74
CA PRO A 63 -8.77 4.81 -3.76
C PRO A 63 -7.34 4.31 -3.51
N LEU A 64 -6.73 3.71 -4.53
CA LEU A 64 -5.34 3.25 -4.51
C LEU A 64 -4.37 4.43 -4.49
N GLY A 65 -3.24 4.26 -3.79
CA GLY A 65 -2.20 5.29 -3.66
C GLY A 65 -2.40 6.25 -2.48
N GLY A 66 -3.40 6.01 -1.64
CA GLY A 66 -3.57 6.73 -0.37
C GLY A 66 -2.38 6.54 0.58
N LYS A 67 -2.19 7.51 1.48
CA LYS A 67 -1.20 7.44 2.56
C LYS A 67 -1.91 7.60 3.90
N LYS A 68 -1.70 6.66 4.82
CA LYS A 68 -2.18 6.73 6.20
C LYS A 68 -1.00 6.88 7.14
N LYS A 69 -1.01 7.94 7.96
CA LYS A 69 -0.03 8.13 9.02
C LYS A 69 -0.54 7.45 10.29
N LEU A 70 0.27 6.58 10.87
CA LEU A 70 0.05 5.98 12.19
C LEU A 70 1.03 6.63 13.17
N SER A 71 0.53 6.97 14.36
CA SER A 71 1.33 7.54 15.44
C SER A 71 1.35 6.56 16.61
N PHE A 72 2.53 6.19 17.07
CA PHE A 72 2.74 5.26 18.17
C PHE A 72 3.40 6.00 19.32
N ASN A 73 2.97 5.70 20.55
CA ASN A 73 3.65 6.12 21.78
C ASN A 73 4.01 4.83 22.53
N LEU A 74 5.24 4.35 22.32
CA LEU A 74 5.78 3.09 22.82
C LEU A 74 7.23 3.32 23.23
N GLU A 75 7.65 2.69 24.33
CA GLU A 75 9.01 2.82 24.90
C GLU A 75 9.93 1.66 24.49
N GLU A 76 9.36 0.59 23.95
CA GLU A 76 10.08 -0.60 23.53
C GLU A 76 9.93 -0.84 22.02
N ASP A 77 10.91 -1.56 21.47
CA ASP A 77 10.90 -2.02 20.09
C ASP A 77 9.66 -2.90 19.82
N PHE A 78 9.06 -2.76 18.64
CA PHE A 78 7.79 -3.40 18.31
C PHE A 78 7.73 -3.87 16.85
N MET A 79 6.78 -4.75 16.56
CA MET A 79 6.49 -5.25 15.22
C MET A 79 5.18 -4.67 14.69
N VAL A 80 5.16 -4.36 13.39
CA VAL A 80 3.97 -3.96 12.63
C VAL A 80 3.66 -5.05 11.62
N LYS A 81 2.52 -5.71 11.79
CA LYS A 81 2.00 -6.74 10.90
C LYS A 81 0.98 -6.13 9.96
N LEU A 82 1.11 -6.39 8.65
CA LEU A 82 0.20 -5.96 7.60
C LEU A 82 -0.61 -7.17 7.12
N PHE A 83 -1.93 -6.98 7.04
CA PHE A 83 -2.90 -7.99 6.61
C PHE A 83 -3.62 -7.53 5.35
N GLU A 84 -3.85 -8.46 4.42
CA GLU A 84 -4.71 -8.33 3.26
C GLU A 84 -5.87 -9.33 3.42
N ASP A 85 -7.11 -8.85 3.53
CA ASP A 85 -8.30 -9.68 3.79
C ASP A 85 -8.09 -10.70 4.93
N ASP A 86 -7.60 -10.18 6.06
CA ASP A 86 -7.26 -10.94 7.28
C ASP A 86 -6.10 -11.96 7.15
N ILE A 87 -5.44 -12.01 5.99
CA ILE A 87 -4.24 -12.83 5.74
C ILE A 87 -2.99 -11.98 5.97
N LEU A 88 -2.08 -12.46 6.82
CA LEU A 88 -0.79 -11.80 7.04
C LEU A 88 0.03 -11.80 5.75
N VAL A 89 0.41 -10.61 5.27
CA VAL A 89 1.21 -10.45 4.03
C VAL A 89 2.61 -9.92 4.28
N SER A 90 2.84 -9.17 5.36
CA SER A 90 4.15 -8.59 5.66
C SER A 90 4.30 -8.25 7.13
N GLU A 91 5.53 -8.28 7.61
CA GLU A 91 5.92 -7.91 8.97
C GLU A 91 7.10 -6.93 8.92
N TYR A 92 7.03 -5.89 9.74
CA TYR A 92 8.07 -4.87 9.86
C TYR A 92 8.47 -4.70 11.32
N THR A 93 9.75 -4.85 11.61
CA THR A 93 10.30 -4.56 12.93
C THR A 93 10.73 -3.09 13.00
N VAL A 94 10.25 -2.38 14.03
CA VAL A 94 10.69 -1.05 14.39
C VAL A 94 11.58 -1.18 15.62
N SER A 95 12.86 -0.87 15.44
CA SER A 95 13.90 -1.03 16.47
C SER A 95 14.65 0.25 16.80
N GLY A 96 15.29 0.30 17.97
CA GLY A 96 16.12 1.40 18.43
C GLY A 96 15.37 2.47 19.23
N LEU A 97 14.22 2.09 19.80
CA LEU A 97 13.52 2.90 20.80
C LEU A 97 14.29 2.84 22.13
N LYS A 98 14.25 3.94 22.88
CA LYS A 98 15.01 4.13 24.13
C LYS A 98 14.07 4.40 25.28
#